data_AF-A0AAE3C792-F1
#
_entry.id   AF-A0AAE3C792-F1
#
_cell.length_a   1.000
_cell.length_b   1.000
_cell.length_c   1.000
_cell.angle_alpha   90.00
_cell.angle_beta   90.00
_cell.angle_gamma   90.00
#
_symmetry.space_group_name_H-M   'P 1'
#
loop_
_entity.id
_entity.type
_entity.pdbx_description
1 polymer ?
#
loop_
_entity_poly.entity_id
_entity_poly.type
_entity_poly.pdbx_seq_one_letter_code
_entity_poly.pdbx_strand_id
1 'polypeptide(L)'
;LVYETDYLDNRFVVLMMPRPWSYELIEAWFPGTLWNPDREHVGMAADWEPYWGRTTYASIGGCYYAARLAVTEHLLRERRQASVVIFRETLPGNLMPLGVWLVRECVRNALRKEPVKFQTLEDALQHVKTRLRIGMKHWLQVSGVLSEVRKQRLLTDFLGF
;
A
#
# COMPACT_ATOMS: atom_id res chain seq x y z
N LEU A 1 -1.83 11.32 -3.99
CA LEU A 1 -0.46 11.13 -4.53
C LEU A 1 -0.23 9.65 -4.72
N VAL A 2 0.39 9.25 -5.82
CA VAL A 2 0.78 7.85 -6.06
C VAL A 2 2.29 7.79 -6.29
N TYR A 3 2.97 6.95 -5.52
CA TYR A 3 4.39 6.65 -5.68
C TYR A 3 4.55 5.20 -6.10
N GLU A 4 5.58 4.89 -6.88
CA GLU A 4 5.79 3.55 -7.39
C GLU A 4 7.27 3.15 -7.37
N THR A 5 7.52 1.87 -7.14
CA THR A 5 8.81 1.27 -7.44
C THR A 5 8.66 -0.19 -7.85
N ASP A 6 9.50 -0.57 -8.81
CA ASP A 6 9.73 -1.95 -9.20
C ASP A 6 11.16 -2.32 -8.82
N TYR A 7 11.32 -3.44 -8.13
CA TYR A 7 12.64 -3.92 -7.75
C TYR A 7 12.62 -5.43 -7.49
N LEU A 8 13.49 -6.18 -8.14
CA LEU A 8 13.62 -7.65 -8.00
C LEU A 8 12.26 -8.36 -8.05
N ASP A 9 11.47 -8.10 -9.09
CA ASP A 9 10.13 -8.68 -9.28
C ASP A 9 9.14 -8.39 -8.13
N ASN A 10 9.40 -7.35 -7.34
CA ASN A 10 8.44 -6.78 -6.41
C ASN A 10 7.99 -5.42 -6.94
N ARG A 11 6.68 -5.27 -7.09
CA ARG A 11 6.05 -4.00 -7.43
C ARG A 11 5.39 -3.42 -6.19
N PHE A 12 5.74 -2.19 -5.87
CA PHE A 12 5.13 -1.42 -4.80
C PHE A 12 4.45 -0.19 -5.38
N VAL A 13 3.19 0.01 -5.00
CA VAL A 13 2.45 1.23 -5.31
C VAL A 13 1.95 1.81 -3.99
N VAL A 14 2.35 3.03 -3.67
CA VAL A 14 1.99 3.73 -2.43
C VAL A 14 1.01 4.84 -2.77
N LEU A 15 -0.24 4.66 -2.36
CA LEU A 15 -1.30 5.67 -2.48
C LEU A 15 -1.36 6.48 -1.18
N MET A 16 -1.17 7.80 -1.28
CA MET A 16 -1.36 8.74 -0.17
C MET A 16 -2.54 9.67 -0.45
N MET A 17 -3.46 9.73 0.50
CA MET A 17 -4.67 10.55 0.46
C MET A 17 -4.60 11.66 1.52
N PRO A 18 -5.01 12.90 1.21
CA PRO A 18 -4.96 14.03 2.14
C PRO A 18 -6.07 13.92 3.21
N ARG A 19 -5.86 13.02 4.18
CA ARG A 19 -6.82 12.64 5.22
C ARG A 19 -6.08 12.42 6.55
N PRO A 20 -6.80 12.34 7.69
CA PRO A 20 -6.20 11.94 8.96
C PRO A 20 -5.42 10.63 8.83
N TRP A 21 -4.37 10.48 9.63
CA TRP A 21 -3.53 9.27 9.61
C TRP A 21 -4.38 7.99 9.65
N SER A 22 -4.07 7.10 8.72
CA SER A 22 -4.43 5.68 8.74
C SER A 22 -3.46 4.99 7.79
N TYR A 23 -3.21 3.70 8.01
CA TYR A 23 -2.20 3.00 7.25
C TYR A 23 -2.66 1.59 6.92
N GLU A 24 -2.33 1.13 5.72
CA GLU A 24 -2.62 -0.21 5.25
C GLU A 24 -1.50 -0.71 4.35
N LEU A 25 -1.16 -2.00 4.53
CA LEU A 25 -0.34 -2.77 3.59
C LEU A 25 -1.15 -3.97 3.14
N ILE A 26 -1.26 -4.11 1.82
CA ILE A 26 -1.85 -5.28 1.18
C ILE A 26 -0.75 -5.96 0.38
N GLU A 27 -0.50 -7.23 0.66
CA GLU A 27 0.46 -8.06 -0.05
C GLU A 27 -0.26 -9.11 -0.88
N ALA A 28 0.18 -9.26 -2.12
CA ALA A 28 -0.22 -10.34 -2.99
C ALA A 28 1.00 -11.12 -3.47
N TRP A 29 0.94 -12.45 -3.33
CA TRP A 29 2.01 -13.36 -3.68
C TRP A 29 1.56 -14.26 -4.83
N PHE A 30 2.17 -14.09 -6.00
CA PHE A 30 1.82 -14.88 -7.18
C PHE A 30 2.15 -16.37 -6.99
N PRO A 31 1.44 -17.27 -7.70
CA PRO A 31 1.69 -18.70 -7.60
C PRO A 31 3.14 -19.06 -7.96
N GLY A 32 3.70 -20.03 -7.25
CA GLY A 32 5.09 -20.49 -7.46
C GLY A 32 6.17 -19.55 -6.90
N THR A 33 5.78 -18.51 -6.16
CA THR A 33 6.73 -17.71 -5.36
C THR A 33 7.05 -18.43 -4.04
N LEU A 34 8.19 -18.11 -3.43
CA LEU A 34 8.59 -18.71 -2.13
C LEU A 34 7.54 -18.51 -1.02
N TRP A 35 6.75 -17.45 -1.12
CA TRP A 35 5.75 -17.06 -0.11
C TRP A 35 4.33 -17.55 -0.45
N ASN A 36 4.16 -18.20 -1.60
CA ASN A 36 2.93 -18.84 -2.00
C ASN A 36 3.21 -20.22 -2.62
N PRO A 37 3.19 -21.30 -1.81
CA PRO A 37 3.42 -22.64 -2.30
C PRO A 37 2.30 -23.16 -3.22
N ASP A 38 1.14 -22.51 -3.22
CA ASP A 38 0.08 -22.75 -4.20
C ASP A 38 0.58 -22.36 -5.60
N ARG A 39 0.32 -23.22 -6.59
CA ARG A 39 0.75 -23.04 -7.99
C ARG A 39 -0.36 -22.54 -8.91
N GLU A 40 -1.57 -22.42 -8.41
CA GLU A 40 -2.78 -22.07 -9.15
C GLU A 40 -3.37 -20.73 -8.68
N HIS A 41 -3.37 -20.47 -7.37
CA HIS A 41 -4.04 -19.30 -6.79
C HIS A 41 -3.06 -18.26 -6.25
N VAL A 42 -3.44 -16.98 -6.36
CA VAL A 42 -2.71 -15.88 -5.74
C VAL A 42 -3.12 -15.75 -4.28
N GLY A 43 -2.16 -15.86 -3.36
CA GLY A 43 -2.37 -15.53 -1.96
C GLY A 43 -2.42 -14.02 -1.75
N MET A 44 -3.39 -13.52 -0.99
CA MET A 44 -3.48 -12.11 -0.60
C MET A 44 -3.70 -11.98 0.91
N ALA A 45 -3.03 -11.01 1.52
CA ALA A 45 -3.24 -10.62 2.91
C ALA A 45 -3.23 -9.10 3.03
N ALA A 46 -4.06 -8.58 3.94
CA ALA A 46 -4.16 -7.16 4.23
C ALA A 46 -4.14 -6.95 5.75
N ASP A 47 -3.33 -6.00 6.21
CA ASP A 47 -3.41 -5.46 7.56
C ASP A 47 -3.49 -3.95 7.47
N TRP A 48 -4.28 -3.36 8.37
CA TRP A 48 -4.46 -1.92 8.43
C TRP A 48 -4.62 -1.43 9.87
N GLU A 49 -4.47 -0.11 10.04
CA GLU A 49 -4.70 0.59 11.29
C GLU A 49 -5.48 1.90 11.07
N PRO A 50 -6.43 2.22 11.96
CA PRO A 50 -7.07 3.52 12.01
C PRO A 50 -6.14 4.58 12.62
N TYR A 51 -6.65 5.80 12.78
CA TYR A 51 -5.91 6.92 13.37
C TYR A 51 -5.26 6.62 14.73
N TRP A 52 -5.95 5.87 15.59
CA TRP A 52 -5.47 5.49 16.92
C TRP A 52 -4.43 4.36 16.91
N GLY A 53 -4.07 3.85 15.73
CA GLY A 53 -3.15 2.74 15.57
C GLY A 53 -3.81 1.38 15.83
N ARG A 54 -2.95 0.37 15.98
CA ARG A 54 -3.35 -1.04 16.17
C ARG A 54 -2.79 -1.58 17.49
N THR A 55 -3.57 -2.41 18.17
CA THR A 55 -3.19 -3.04 19.45
C THR A 55 -2.68 -4.47 19.30
N THR A 56 -3.03 -5.16 18.21
CA THR A 56 -2.60 -6.53 17.92
C THR A 56 -1.42 -6.56 16.95
N TYR A 57 -0.69 -7.67 16.88
CA TYR A 57 0.42 -7.83 15.93
C TYR A 57 -0.10 -8.10 14.51
N ALA A 58 0.48 -7.45 13.48
CA ALA A 58 0.10 -7.61 12.06
C ALA A 58 0.20 -9.07 11.59
N SER A 59 -0.80 -9.55 10.86
CA SER A 59 -0.82 -10.92 10.33
C SER A 59 0.24 -11.16 9.24
N ILE A 60 0.49 -10.16 8.40
CA ILE A 60 1.58 -10.09 7.41
C ILE A 60 2.96 -10.01 8.11
N GLY A 61 2.98 -9.68 9.40
CA GLY A 61 4.18 -9.63 10.21
C GLY A 61 5.09 -8.46 9.89
N GLY A 62 6.40 -8.71 9.82
CA GLY A 62 7.42 -7.65 9.81
C GLY A 62 7.39 -6.73 8.58
N CYS A 63 6.88 -7.19 7.44
CA CYS A 63 6.73 -6.36 6.23
C CYS A 63 5.84 -5.14 6.48
N TYR A 64 4.75 -5.33 7.24
CA TYR A 64 3.81 -4.27 7.62
C TYR A 64 4.54 -3.13 8.34
N TYR A 65 5.29 -3.44 9.38
CA TYR A 65 6.00 -2.45 10.19
C TYR A 65 7.18 -1.81 9.46
N ALA A 66 7.87 -2.58 8.61
CA ALA A 66 8.98 -2.09 7.79
C ALA A 66 8.53 -1.03 6.78
N ALA A 67 7.43 -1.27 6.08
CA ALA A 67 6.81 -0.30 5.18
C ALA A 67 6.20 0.89 5.92
N ARG A 68 5.54 0.66 7.06
CA ARG A 68 4.96 1.71 7.91
C ARG A 68 6.02 2.71 8.37
N LEU A 69 7.17 2.22 8.82
CA LEU A 69 8.30 3.06 9.23
C LEU A 69 8.78 3.97 8.08
N ALA A 70 8.94 3.42 6.87
CA ALA A 70 9.36 4.20 5.71
C ALA A 70 8.36 5.32 5.36
N VAL A 71 7.06 5.03 5.46
CA VAL A 71 5.99 6.01 5.25
C VAL A 71 6.00 7.10 6.31
N THR A 72 6.08 6.74 7.59
CA THR A 72 6.05 7.73 8.68
C THR A 72 7.30 8.62 8.66
N GLU A 73 8.48 8.08 8.32
CA GLU A 73 9.70 8.86 8.10
C GLU A 73 9.53 9.90 6.98
N HIS A 74 8.84 9.54 5.89
CA HIS A 74 8.55 10.47 4.80
C HIS A 74 7.58 11.56 5.25
N LEU A 75 6.45 11.19 5.86
CA LEU A 75 5.44 12.15 6.32
C LEU A 75 5.98 13.10 7.39
N LEU A 76 6.84 12.61 8.29
CA LEU A 76 7.53 13.43 9.28
C LEU A 76 8.44 14.47 8.64
N ARG A 77 9.22 14.09 7.61
CA ARG A 77 10.08 15.02 6.85
C ARG A 77 9.27 16.08 6.13
N GLU A 78 8.16 15.68 5.51
CA GLU A 78 7.24 16.60 4.82
C GLU A 78 6.43 17.47 5.79
N ARG A 79 6.42 17.14 7.10
CA ARG A 79 5.56 17.76 8.12
C ARG A 79 4.08 17.71 7.76
N ARG A 80 3.64 16.57 7.21
CA ARG A 80 2.27 16.34 6.76
C ARG A 80 1.73 15.03 7.33
N GLN A 81 0.41 14.88 7.26
CA GLN A 81 -0.27 13.62 7.53
C GLN A 81 -1.04 13.17 6.28
N ALA A 82 -1.28 11.87 6.19
CA ALA A 82 -2.06 11.25 5.11
C ALA A 82 -2.63 9.91 5.58
N SER A 83 -3.74 9.49 4.97
CA SER A 83 -4.14 8.08 4.93
C SER A 83 -3.35 7.39 3.82
N VAL A 84 -2.70 6.26 4.12
CA VAL A 84 -1.76 5.60 3.21
C VAL A 84 -2.15 4.15 2.97
N VAL A 85 -2.18 3.73 1.70
CA VAL A 85 -2.43 2.35 1.28
C VAL A 85 -1.28 1.91 0.38
N ILE A 86 -0.61 0.83 0.76
CA ILE A 86 0.46 0.24 -0.02
C ILE A 86 -0.05 -1.06 -0.66
N PHE A 87 0.05 -1.12 -1.98
CA PHE A 87 -0.18 -2.32 -2.77
C PHE A 87 1.17 -2.94 -3.10
N ARG A 88 1.35 -4.22 -2.75
CA ARG A 88 2.56 -4.97 -3.07
C ARG A 88 2.22 -6.22 -3.87
N GLU A 89 2.78 -6.33 -5.06
CA GLU A 89 2.78 -7.58 -5.84
C GLU A 89 4.16 -8.21 -5.80
N THR A 90 4.23 -9.45 -5.33
CA THR A 90 5.40 -10.30 -5.46
C THR A 90 5.21 -11.19 -6.70
N LEU A 91 5.93 -10.88 -7.78
CA LEU A 91 5.82 -11.58 -9.04
C LEU A 91 6.65 -12.88 -9.03
N PRO A 92 6.36 -13.86 -9.92
CA PRO A 92 7.03 -15.17 -9.94
C PRO A 92 8.55 -15.14 -10.08
N GLY A 93 9.13 -14.06 -10.63
CA GLY A 93 10.59 -13.91 -10.74
C GLY A 93 11.30 -13.61 -9.42
N ASN A 94 10.55 -13.32 -8.34
CA ASN A 94 11.15 -13.09 -7.03
C ASN A 94 11.56 -14.42 -6.36
N LEU A 95 12.81 -14.81 -6.61
CA LEU A 95 13.40 -16.06 -6.12
C LEU A 95 14.21 -15.90 -4.82
N MET A 96 14.37 -14.67 -4.30
CA MET A 96 15.29 -14.41 -3.18
C MET A 96 14.58 -13.93 -1.90
N PRO A 97 14.74 -14.63 -0.76
CA PRO A 97 14.18 -14.19 0.52
C PRO A 97 15.05 -13.09 1.14
N LEU A 98 14.88 -11.85 0.69
CA LEU A 98 15.64 -10.68 1.16
C LEU A 98 15.08 -10.05 2.44
N GLY A 99 14.06 -10.66 3.03
CA GLY A 99 13.44 -10.25 4.28
C GLY A 99 12.75 -8.87 4.22
N VAL A 100 12.43 -8.34 5.39
CA VAL A 100 11.65 -7.10 5.56
C VAL A 100 12.44 -5.83 5.19
N TRP A 101 13.77 -5.93 5.12
CA TRP A 101 14.62 -4.83 4.68
C TRP A 101 14.29 -4.42 3.24
N LEU A 102 14.07 -5.38 2.35
CA LEU A 102 13.69 -5.13 0.96
C LEU A 102 12.43 -4.25 0.88
N VAL A 103 11.40 -4.62 1.64
CA VAL A 103 10.14 -3.88 1.70
C VAL A 103 10.37 -2.44 2.13
N ARG A 104 11.14 -2.23 3.20
CA ARG A 104 11.46 -0.89 3.71
C ARG A 104 12.19 -0.05 2.66
N GLU A 105 13.22 -0.60 2.03
CA GLU A 105 14.01 0.16 1.06
C GLU A 105 13.26 0.42 -0.25
N CYS A 106 12.44 -0.53 -0.72
CA CYS A 106 11.56 -0.30 -1.86
C CYS A 106 10.57 0.84 -1.58
N VAL A 107 9.91 0.84 -0.42
CA VAL A 107 8.98 1.92 -0.05
C VAL A 107 9.73 3.26 0.10
N ARG A 108 10.92 3.28 0.73
CA ARG A 108 11.76 4.50 0.78
C ARG A 108 12.15 5.00 -0.60
N ASN A 109 12.53 4.10 -1.51
CA ASN A 109 12.89 4.44 -2.88
C ASN A 109 11.71 4.98 -3.67
N ALA A 110 10.51 4.41 -3.50
CA ALA A 110 9.28 4.96 -4.08
C ALA A 110 9.03 6.40 -3.58
N LEU A 111 9.13 6.61 -2.26
CA LEU A 111 8.86 7.91 -1.61
C LEU A 111 9.94 8.98 -1.82
N ARG A 112 11.09 8.63 -2.38
CA ARG A 112 12.14 9.58 -2.81
C ARG A 112 11.92 10.10 -4.22
N LYS A 113 11.13 9.40 -5.04
CA LYS A 113 10.79 9.81 -6.40
C LYS A 113 9.64 10.82 -6.39
N GLU A 114 9.50 11.57 -7.47
CA GLU A 114 8.37 12.48 -7.63
C GLU A 114 7.06 11.68 -7.78
N PRO A 115 6.02 11.97 -6.98
CA PRO A 115 4.74 11.28 -7.09
C PRO A 115 3.92 11.77 -8.28
N VAL A 116 3.09 10.88 -8.80
CA VAL A 116 1.99 11.27 -9.68
C VAL A 116 0.86 11.87 -8.85
N LYS A 117 0.41 13.07 -9.23
CA LYS A 117 -0.64 13.82 -8.52
C LYS A 117 -1.98 13.63 -9.24
N PHE A 118 -3.03 13.43 -8.47
CA PHE A 118 -4.40 13.26 -8.95
C PHE A 118 -5.33 14.16 -8.14
N GLN A 119 -6.41 14.62 -8.77
CA GLN A 119 -7.42 15.45 -8.12
C GLN A 119 -8.45 14.59 -7.38
N THR A 120 -8.79 13.42 -7.92
CA THR A 120 -9.78 12.51 -7.34
C THR A 120 -9.15 11.19 -6.90
N LEU A 121 -9.80 10.50 -5.95
CA LEU A 121 -9.40 9.15 -5.55
C LEU A 121 -9.62 8.17 -6.70
N GLU A 122 -10.67 8.36 -7.48
CA GLU A 122 -11.03 7.54 -8.63
C GLU A 122 -9.93 7.55 -9.68
N ASP A 123 -9.40 8.73 -10.05
CA ASP A 123 -8.31 8.86 -11.02
C ASP A 123 -7.03 8.19 -10.50
N ALA A 124 -6.73 8.37 -9.21
CA ALA A 124 -5.59 7.72 -8.58
C ALA A 124 -5.74 6.19 -8.62
N LEU A 125 -6.93 5.65 -8.32
CA LEU A 125 -7.18 4.22 -8.36
C LEU A 125 -7.17 3.65 -9.79
N GLN A 126 -7.61 4.42 -10.80
CA GLN A 126 -7.45 4.02 -12.20
C GLN A 126 -5.96 3.92 -12.57
N HIS A 127 -5.14 4.87 -12.12
CA HIS A 127 -3.69 4.77 -12.33
C HIS A 127 -3.09 3.56 -11.60
N VAL A 128 -3.43 3.32 -10.33
CA VAL A 128 -2.94 2.14 -9.60
C VAL A 128 -3.34 0.85 -10.33
N LYS A 129 -4.57 0.78 -10.86
CA LYS A 129 -5.06 -0.37 -11.62
C LYS A 129 -4.21 -0.67 -12.86
N THR A 130 -3.67 0.33 -13.56
CA THR A 130 -2.81 0.08 -14.74
C THR A 130 -1.41 -0.42 -14.35
N ARG A 131 -1.01 -0.22 -13.09
CA ARG A 131 0.28 -0.72 -12.57
C ARG A 131 0.19 -2.12 -12.02
N LEU A 132 -0.94 -2.56 -11.48
CA LEU A 132 -1.07 -3.88 -10.86
C LEU A 132 -1.45 -4.95 -11.90
N ARG A 133 -0.91 -6.16 -11.75
CA ARG A 133 -1.32 -7.32 -12.56
C ARG A 133 -2.63 -7.91 -12.07
N ILE A 134 -2.87 -7.92 -10.76
CA ILE A 134 -4.11 -8.39 -10.15
C ILE A 134 -5.17 -7.31 -10.32
N GLY A 135 -6.36 -7.71 -10.76
CA GLY A 135 -7.48 -6.80 -10.93
C GLY A 135 -7.83 -6.06 -9.64
N MET A 136 -8.00 -4.73 -9.75
CA MET A 136 -8.31 -3.81 -8.65
C MET A 136 -9.49 -4.27 -7.76
N LYS A 137 -10.44 -5.04 -8.29
CA LYS A 137 -11.57 -5.60 -7.53
C LYS A 137 -11.11 -6.40 -6.31
N HIS A 138 -10.08 -7.23 -6.43
CA HIS A 138 -9.59 -8.06 -5.33
C HIS A 138 -8.95 -7.22 -4.23
N TRP A 139 -8.15 -6.21 -4.61
CA TRP A 139 -7.56 -5.25 -3.68
C TRP A 139 -8.62 -4.48 -2.89
N LEU A 140 -9.68 -4.02 -3.57
CA LEU A 140 -10.78 -3.30 -2.93
C LEU A 140 -11.63 -4.19 -2.00
N GLN A 141 -11.69 -5.50 -2.25
CA GLN A 141 -12.42 -6.43 -1.39
C GLN A 141 -11.71 -6.68 -0.06
N VAL A 142 -10.37 -6.65 -0.04
CA VAL A 142 -9.56 -6.88 1.17
C VAL A 142 -9.18 -5.59 1.90
N SER A 143 -9.22 -4.43 1.22
CA SER A 143 -8.79 -3.16 1.79
C SER A 143 -9.76 -2.63 2.85
N GLY A 144 -9.25 -2.46 4.06
CA GLY A 144 -9.94 -1.79 5.17
C GLY A 144 -9.94 -0.28 5.02
N VAL A 145 -8.78 0.34 4.74
CA VAL A 145 -8.67 1.80 4.66
C VAL A 145 -9.47 2.37 3.49
N LEU A 146 -9.43 1.75 2.31
CA LEU A 146 -10.24 2.23 1.17
C LEU A 146 -11.73 2.00 1.39
N SER A 147 -12.12 0.93 2.09
CA SER A 147 -13.51 0.73 2.51
C SER A 147 -13.98 1.89 3.38
N GLU A 148 -13.19 2.28 4.39
CA GLU A 148 -13.54 3.40 5.27
C GLU A 148 -13.56 4.75 4.54
N VAL A 149 -12.56 5.02 3.69
CA VAL A 149 -12.51 6.27 2.91
C VAL A 149 -13.72 6.41 1.96
N ARG A 150 -14.24 5.30 1.42
CA ARG A 150 -15.43 5.31 0.55
C ARG A 150 -16.73 5.49 1.32
N LYS A 151 -16.81 4.99 2.56
CA LYS A 151 -18.01 5.10 3.40
C LYS A 151 -18.08 6.44 4.12
N GLN A 152 -16.95 7.00 4.52
CA GLN A 152 -16.87 8.20 5.34
C GLN A 152 -16.40 9.42 4.55
N ARG A 153 -17.29 10.40 4.38
CA ARG A 153 -16.93 11.73 3.85
C ARG A 153 -16.25 12.59 4.91
N LEU A 154 -15.40 13.52 4.47
CA LEU A 154 -14.80 14.52 5.35
C LEU A 154 -15.79 15.66 5.57
N LEU A 155 -15.64 16.35 6.71
CA LEU A 155 -16.38 17.60 6.94
C LEU A 155 -16.05 18.65 5.85
N THR A 156 -14.80 18.69 5.39
CA THR A 156 -14.34 19.59 4.32
C THR A 156 -15.10 19.38 3.02
N ASP A 157 -15.54 18.16 2.72
CA ASP A 157 -16.31 17.85 1.50
C ASP A 157 -17.67 18.57 1.49
N PHE A 158 -18.20 18.93 2.66
CA PHE A 158 -19.45 19.68 2.80
C PHE A 158 -19.24 21.19 2.86
N LEU A 159 -18.01 21.64 3.17
CA LEU A 159 -17.68 23.04 3.35
C LEU A 159 -17.21 23.73 2.05
N GLY A 160 -16.93 22.97 0.99
CA GLY A 160 -16.70 23.52 -0.36
C GLY A 160 -15.38 24.25 -0.56
N PHE A 161 -14.37 23.95 0.27
CA PHE A 161 -12.99 24.43 0.10
C PHE A 161 -12.08 23.33 -0.47
#